data_AF-A0A4R6T177-F1
#
_entry.id   AF-A0A4R6T177-F1
#
_cell.length_a   1.000
_cell.length_b   1.000
_cell.length_c   1.000
_cell.angle_alpha   90.00
_cell.angle_beta   90.00
_cell.angle_gamma   90.00
#
_symmetry.space_group_name_H-M   'P 1'
#
loop_
_entity.id
_entity.type
_entity.pdbx_description
1 polymer ?
#
loop_
_entity_poly.entity_id
_entity_poly.type
_entity_poly.pdbx_seq_one_letter_code
_entity_poly.pdbx_strand_id
1 'polypeptide(L)'
;MLLTEEQCAEIRVYIFDVPRYRETYDEIYDHILNSMASKEGDFDLELVREIIDEDFGGFSQIVKQEALYQKQITSKYRKMLWSEMYAGTFHFPEALKNLGLLFICYMIYDYSLTNEVNVKVFYQALLIAVTIPGVIYLVKRFIIDRNRLKLSIKYDFMHQAWILGFLLMNSMITLTLIDGAAFEISKAAKVLVILTLYFVTSIYIRSFMRLCVKKMQILTV
;
A
#
# COMPACT_ATOMS: atom_id res chain seq x y z
N MET A 1 1.91 -38.11 -12.36
CA MET A 1 0.84 -38.75 -11.55
C MET A 1 -0.44 -37.89 -11.52
N LEU A 2 -1.64 -38.48 -11.45
CA LEU A 2 -2.89 -37.75 -11.20
C LEU A 2 -3.20 -37.75 -9.69
N LEU A 3 -3.25 -36.58 -9.08
CA LEU A 3 -3.50 -36.43 -7.64
C LEU A 3 -5.00 -36.43 -7.33
N THR A 4 -5.37 -37.08 -6.23
CA THR A 4 -6.75 -37.01 -5.69
C THR A 4 -6.99 -35.68 -4.96
N GLU A 5 -8.25 -35.34 -4.69
CA GLU A 5 -8.60 -34.13 -3.92
C GLU A 5 -8.02 -34.17 -2.50
N GLU A 6 -7.96 -35.35 -1.88
CA GLU A 6 -7.40 -35.56 -0.55
C GLU A 6 -5.89 -35.29 -0.54
N GLN A 7 -5.17 -35.82 -1.52
CA GLN A 7 -3.72 -35.58 -1.69
C GLN A 7 -3.44 -34.10 -1.98
N CYS A 8 -4.28 -33.48 -2.81
CA CYS A 8 -4.20 -32.04 -3.06
C CYS A 8 -4.40 -31.24 -1.76
N ALA A 9 -5.32 -31.64 -0.89
CA ALA A 9 -5.56 -30.99 0.39
C ALA A 9 -4.38 -31.20 1.37
N GLU A 10 -3.78 -32.39 1.37
CA GLU A 10 -2.61 -32.70 2.19
C GLU A 10 -1.40 -31.84 1.82
N ILE A 11 -1.13 -31.67 0.52
CA ILE A 11 -0.09 -30.75 0.03
C ILE A 11 -0.36 -29.32 0.52
N ARG A 12 -1.61 -28.84 0.41
CA ARG A 12 -1.98 -27.48 0.86
C ARG A 12 -1.66 -27.28 2.33
N VAL A 13 -2.03 -28.25 3.17
CA VAL A 13 -1.77 -28.20 4.61
C VAL A 13 -0.27 -28.22 4.89
N TYR A 14 0.47 -29.09 4.21
CA TYR A 14 1.91 -29.25 4.39
C TYR A 14 2.69 -27.95 4.16
N ILE A 15 2.36 -27.22 3.09
CA ILE A 15 3.07 -25.97 2.74
C ILE A 15 2.45 -24.73 3.38
N PHE A 16 1.31 -24.83 4.07
CA PHE A 16 0.52 -23.66 4.45
C PHE A 16 1.29 -22.69 5.34
N ASP A 17 2.03 -23.15 6.33
CA ASP A 17 2.61 -22.26 7.36
C ASP A 17 3.88 -21.53 6.93
N VAL A 18 4.49 -21.91 5.81
CA VAL A 18 5.79 -21.38 5.37
C VAL A 18 5.68 -20.04 4.63
N PRO A 19 4.97 -19.94 3.49
CA PRO A 19 4.83 -18.69 2.77
C PRO A 19 3.90 -17.74 3.52
N ARG A 20 4.31 -16.50 3.73
CA ARG A 20 3.45 -15.50 4.37
C ARG A 20 2.38 -14.99 3.41
N TYR A 21 2.73 -14.81 2.14
CA TYR A 21 1.86 -14.18 1.15
C TYR A 21 1.15 -15.21 0.29
N ARG A 22 -0.06 -14.84 -0.13
CA ARG A 22 -0.88 -15.66 -1.03
C ARG A 22 -0.16 -15.95 -2.34
N GLU A 23 0.50 -14.96 -2.93
CA GLU A 23 1.20 -15.12 -4.20
C GLU A 23 2.28 -16.20 -4.14
N THR A 24 3.09 -16.21 -3.07
CA THR A 24 4.15 -17.21 -2.88
C THR A 24 3.57 -18.58 -2.56
N TYR A 25 2.49 -18.64 -1.78
CA TYR A 25 1.77 -19.89 -1.52
C TYR A 25 1.20 -20.51 -2.79
N ASP A 26 0.50 -19.72 -3.61
CA ASP A 26 -0.11 -20.17 -4.85
C ASP A 26 0.98 -20.66 -5.83
N GLU A 27 2.10 -19.93 -5.94
CA GLU A 27 3.25 -20.31 -6.78
C GLU A 27 3.88 -21.65 -6.36
N ILE A 28 4.13 -21.85 -5.06
CA ILE A 28 4.67 -23.11 -4.54
C ILE A 28 3.68 -24.25 -4.78
N TYR A 29 2.39 -24.02 -4.48
CA TYR A 29 1.37 -25.02 -4.64
C TYR A 29 1.24 -25.48 -6.10
N ASP A 30 1.10 -24.54 -7.02
CA ASP A 30 0.97 -24.84 -8.45
C ASP A 30 2.23 -25.53 -9.00
N HIS A 31 3.42 -25.11 -8.55
CA HIS A 31 4.68 -25.75 -8.93
C HIS A 31 4.76 -27.20 -8.44
N ILE A 32 4.36 -27.48 -7.19
CA ILE A 32 4.33 -28.85 -6.66
C ILE A 32 3.35 -29.71 -7.47
N LEU A 33 2.14 -29.22 -7.73
CA LEU A 33 1.15 -29.98 -8.51
C LEU A 33 1.66 -30.30 -9.92
N ASN A 34 2.29 -29.32 -10.59
CA ASN A 34 2.87 -29.51 -11.91
C ASN A 34 4.05 -30.48 -11.89
N SER A 35 4.90 -30.41 -10.87
CA SER A 35 6.05 -31.31 -10.70
C SER A 35 5.59 -32.74 -10.43
N MET A 36 4.57 -32.92 -9.58
CA MET A 36 3.97 -34.23 -9.30
C MET A 36 3.25 -34.83 -10.51
N ALA A 37 2.70 -33.99 -11.41
CA ALA A 37 2.13 -34.46 -12.66
C ALA A 37 3.16 -35.18 -13.55
N SER A 38 4.43 -34.76 -13.49
CA SER A 38 5.54 -35.33 -14.26
C SER A 38 6.23 -36.54 -13.62
N LYS A 39 6.06 -36.77 -12.31
CA LYS A 39 6.63 -37.93 -11.61
C LYS A 39 5.79 -39.19 -11.81
N GLU A 40 6.46 -40.33 -11.89
CA GLU A 40 5.88 -41.68 -11.88
C GLU A 40 5.89 -42.23 -10.44
N GLY A 41 4.89 -43.06 -10.10
CA GLY A 41 4.76 -43.69 -8.78
C GLY A 41 3.52 -43.24 -8.01
N ASP A 42 3.39 -43.77 -6.79
CA ASP A 42 2.33 -43.41 -5.85
C ASP A 42 2.67 -42.09 -5.12
N PHE A 43 1.63 -41.42 -4.65
CA PHE A 43 1.78 -40.19 -3.87
C PHE A 43 2.45 -40.49 -2.52
N ASP A 44 3.48 -39.71 -2.20
CA ASP A 44 4.14 -39.66 -0.91
C ASP A 44 4.47 -38.20 -0.58
N LEU A 45 4.28 -37.82 0.69
CA LEU A 45 4.62 -36.49 1.18
C LEU A 45 6.14 -36.23 1.15
N GLU A 46 6.96 -37.28 1.23
CA GLU A 46 8.42 -37.12 1.06
C GLU A 46 8.77 -36.66 -0.37
N LEU A 47 8.01 -37.05 -1.40
CA LEU A 47 8.20 -36.53 -2.76
C LEU A 47 7.93 -35.02 -2.84
N VAL A 48 6.95 -34.54 -2.07
CA VAL A 48 6.64 -33.10 -1.97
C VAL A 48 7.79 -32.36 -1.31
N ARG A 49 8.36 -32.93 -0.25
CA ARG A 49 9.54 -32.38 0.43
C ARG A 49 10.75 -32.36 -0.49
N GLU A 50 11.01 -33.44 -1.23
CA GLU A 50 12.09 -33.51 -2.21
C GLU A 50 11.94 -32.39 -3.27
N ILE A 51 10.74 -32.21 -3.83
CA ILE A 51 10.47 -31.11 -4.78
C ILE A 51 10.80 -29.74 -4.15
N ILE A 52 10.43 -29.54 -2.89
CA ILE A 52 10.71 -28.28 -2.18
C ILE A 52 12.21 -28.07 -1.96
N ASP A 53 12.93 -29.12 -1.59
CA ASP A 53 14.36 -29.05 -1.33
C ASP A 53 15.17 -28.88 -2.64
N GLU A 54 14.78 -29.57 -3.71
CA GLU A 54 15.45 -29.52 -5.02
C GLU A 54 15.16 -28.22 -5.78
N ASP A 55 13.89 -27.83 -5.91
CA ASP A 55 13.50 -26.72 -6.79
C ASP A 55 13.54 -25.35 -6.09
N PHE A 56 13.24 -25.32 -4.79
CA PHE A 56 13.20 -24.07 -4.02
C PHE A 56 14.39 -23.90 -3.07
N GLY A 57 15.23 -24.93 -2.89
CA GLY A 57 16.32 -24.91 -1.91
C GLY A 57 15.83 -25.03 -0.47
N GLY A 58 14.65 -25.62 -0.28
CA GLY A 58 14.01 -25.83 1.02
C GLY A 58 13.23 -24.62 1.55
N PHE A 59 12.44 -24.85 2.59
CA PHE A 59 11.57 -23.82 3.19
C PHE A 59 12.31 -22.58 3.67
N SER A 60 13.55 -22.71 4.16
CA SER A 60 14.34 -21.56 4.59
C SER A 60 14.67 -20.60 3.45
N GLN A 61 14.84 -21.14 2.23
CA GLN A 61 15.18 -20.37 1.05
C GLN A 61 13.94 -19.71 0.46
N ILE A 62 12.77 -20.38 0.51
CA ILE A 62 11.46 -19.79 0.20
C ILE A 62 11.24 -18.50 1.00
N VAL A 63 11.41 -18.56 2.32
CA VAL A 63 11.22 -17.39 3.20
C VAL A 63 12.18 -16.25 2.84
N LYS A 64 13.44 -16.57 2.51
CA LYS A 64 14.43 -15.57 2.09
C LYS A 64 14.04 -14.92 0.76
N GLN A 65 13.63 -15.70 -0.23
CA GLN A 65 13.20 -15.21 -1.53
C GLN A 65 11.93 -14.37 -1.42
N GLU A 66 10.96 -14.80 -0.62
CA GLU A 66 9.74 -14.04 -0.35
C GLU A 66 10.06 -12.65 0.23
N ALA A 67 10.98 -12.57 1.20
CA ALA A 67 11.41 -11.29 1.78
C ALA A 67 12.11 -10.38 0.74
N LEU A 68 12.92 -10.95 -0.16
CA LEU A 68 13.54 -10.19 -1.26
C LEU A 68 12.48 -9.68 -2.25
N TYR A 69 11.53 -10.55 -2.61
CA TYR A 69 10.44 -10.21 -3.52
C TYR A 69 9.53 -9.12 -2.93
N GLN A 70 9.20 -9.20 -1.64
CA GLN A 70 8.46 -8.17 -0.91
C GLN A 70 9.17 -6.81 -0.99
N LYS A 71 10.49 -6.77 -0.78
CA LYS A 71 11.29 -5.54 -0.89
C LYS A 71 11.26 -4.97 -2.31
N GLN A 72 11.39 -5.82 -3.32
CA GLN A 72 11.33 -5.42 -4.72
C GLN A 72 9.96 -4.86 -5.11
N ILE A 73 8.88 -5.55 -4.75
CA ILE A 73 7.50 -5.09 -4.97
C ILE A 73 7.25 -3.77 -4.28
N THR A 74 7.63 -3.65 -3.00
CA THR A 74 7.46 -2.41 -2.24
C THR A 74 8.23 -1.26 -2.87
N SER A 75 9.47 -1.50 -3.33
CA SER A 75 10.27 -0.51 -4.05
C SER A 75 9.63 -0.12 -5.38
N LYS A 76 9.12 -1.08 -6.15
CA LYS A 76 8.41 -0.86 -7.41
C LYS A 76 7.18 0.03 -7.20
N TYR A 77 6.31 -0.31 -6.24
CA TYR A 77 5.12 0.48 -5.96
C TYR A 77 5.43 1.86 -5.38
N ARG A 78 6.49 1.99 -4.58
CA ARG A 78 6.98 3.29 -4.12
C ARG A 78 7.42 4.17 -5.29
N LYS A 79 8.20 3.64 -6.22
CA LYS A 79 8.59 4.36 -7.45
C LYS A 79 7.38 4.75 -8.28
N MET A 80 6.40 3.86 -8.42
CA MET A 80 5.15 4.16 -9.12
C MET A 80 4.35 5.27 -8.42
N LEU A 81 4.24 5.25 -7.08
CA LEU A 81 3.57 6.30 -6.32
C LEU A 81 4.24 7.66 -6.54
N TRP A 82 5.57 7.72 -6.43
CA TRP A 82 6.32 8.94 -6.71
C TRP A 82 6.16 9.43 -8.14
N SER A 83 6.18 8.50 -9.11
CA SER A 83 5.92 8.82 -10.51
C SER A 83 4.51 9.38 -10.70
N GLU A 84 3.49 8.82 -10.03
CA GLU A 84 2.11 9.33 -10.08
C GLU A 84 1.97 10.68 -9.39
N MET A 85 2.73 10.95 -8.33
CA MET A 85 2.76 12.27 -7.68
C MET A 85 3.38 13.30 -8.61
N TYR A 86 4.53 13.00 -9.21
CA TYR A 86 5.20 13.89 -10.14
C TYR A 86 4.38 14.13 -11.41
N ALA A 87 3.95 13.06 -12.06
CA ALA A 87 3.14 13.14 -13.28
C ALA A 87 1.80 13.82 -13.01
N GLY A 88 1.14 13.47 -11.90
CA GLY A 88 -0.11 14.10 -11.48
C GLY A 88 0.03 15.56 -11.05
N THR A 89 1.25 16.03 -10.78
CA THR A 89 1.51 17.43 -10.44
C THR A 89 1.74 18.29 -11.68
N PHE A 90 2.60 17.82 -12.59
CA PHE A 90 3.17 18.66 -13.65
C PHE A 90 2.68 18.33 -15.07
N HIS A 91 1.97 17.22 -15.30
CA HIS A 91 1.46 16.90 -16.64
C HIS A 91 0.10 17.54 -16.91
N PHE A 92 -0.07 18.06 -18.12
CA PHE A 92 -1.37 18.51 -18.62
C PHE A 92 -2.32 17.31 -18.84
N PRO A 93 -3.62 17.38 -18.47
CA PRO A 93 -4.35 18.53 -17.93
C PRO A 93 -4.35 18.63 -16.39
N GLU A 94 -3.72 17.69 -15.68
CA GLU A 94 -3.73 17.66 -14.20
C GLU A 94 -3.03 18.89 -13.59
N ALA A 95 -2.02 19.42 -14.27
CA ALA A 95 -1.37 20.68 -13.91
C ALA A 95 -2.38 21.84 -13.76
N LEU A 96 -3.39 21.93 -14.62
CA LEU A 96 -4.44 22.96 -14.51
C LEU A 96 -5.27 22.81 -13.23
N LYS A 97 -5.57 21.57 -12.83
CA LYS A 97 -6.29 21.30 -11.57
C LYS A 97 -5.45 21.73 -10.36
N ASN A 98 -4.14 21.51 -10.41
CA ASN A 98 -3.24 21.93 -9.34
C ASN A 98 -3.04 23.45 -9.31
N LEU A 99 -3.02 24.12 -10.47
CA LEU A 99 -3.04 25.58 -10.53
C LEU A 99 -4.34 26.14 -9.94
N GLY A 100 -5.49 25.55 -10.25
CA GLY A 100 -6.76 25.88 -9.61
C GLY A 100 -6.73 25.68 -8.08
N LEU A 101 -6.12 24.58 -7.62
CA LEU A 101 -5.94 24.31 -6.19
C LEU A 101 -5.03 25.36 -5.51
N LEU A 102 -3.93 25.74 -6.16
CA LEU A 102 -3.03 26.79 -5.68
C LEU A 102 -3.73 28.16 -5.64
N PHE A 103 -4.54 28.46 -6.66
CA PHE A 103 -5.34 29.68 -6.68
C PHE A 103 -6.34 29.74 -5.52
N ILE A 104 -7.01 28.63 -5.21
CA ILE A 104 -7.87 28.52 -4.01
C ILE A 104 -7.05 28.72 -2.73
N CYS A 105 -5.88 28.09 -2.62
CA CYS A 105 -5.01 28.28 -1.45
C CYS A 105 -4.59 29.75 -1.30
N TYR A 106 -4.22 30.41 -2.40
CA TYR A 106 -3.90 31.83 -2.42
C TYR A 106 -5.06 32.70 -1.95
N MET A 107 -6.28 32.45 -2.44
CA MET A 107 -7.47 33.20 -1.99
C MET A 107 -7.74 33.04 -0.49
N ILE A 108 -7.57 31.82 0.04
CA ILE A 108 -7.74 31.57 1.48
C ILE A 108 -6.67 32.31 2.29
N TYR A 109 -5.42 32.30 1.80
CA TYR A 109 -4.33 33.01 2.44
C TYR A 109 -4.56 34.53 2.44
N ASP A 110 -4.92 35.11 1.29
CA ASP A 110 -5.23 36.54 1.17
C ASP A 110 -6.39 36.96 2.09
N TYR A 111 -7.46 36.17 2.13
CA TYR A 111 -8.58 36.38 3.06
C TYR A 111 -8.13 36.33 4.53
N SER A 112 -7.18 35.44 4.87
CA SER A 112 -6.66 35.30 6.23
C SER A 112 -5.83 36.48 6.72
N LEU A 113 -5.37 37.35 5.81
CA LEU A 113 -4.64 38.57 6.20
C LEU A 113 -5.55 39.62 6.84
N THR A 114 -6.84 39.60 6.50
CA THR A 114 -7.82 40.58 6.98
C THR A 114 -8.84 39.97 7.94
N ASN A 115 -9.07 38.66 7.86
CA ASN A 115 -10.08 37.95 8.65
C ASN A 115 -9.47 36.79 9.44
N GLU A 116 -10.02 36.49 10.62
CA GLU A 116 -9.60 35.32 11.38
C GLU A 116 -10.11 34.03 10.71
N VAL A 117 -9.18 33.14 10.35
CA VAL A 117 -9.48 31.83 9.78
C VAL A 117 -9.41 30.77 10.87
N ASN A 118 -10.46 29.94 10.94
CA ASN A 118 -10.50 28.81 11.86
C ASN A 118 -9.62 27.65 11.36
N VAL A 119 -8.33 27.69 11.72
CA VAL A 119 -7.32 26.68 11.38
C VAL A 119 -7.72 25.27 11.86
N LYS A 120 -8.55 25.18 12.91
CA LYS A 120 -8.99 23.90 13.49
C LYS A 120 -9.75 23.03 12.51
N VAL A 121 -10.68 23.65 11.77
CA VAL A 121 -11.52 22.96 10.79
C VAL A 121 -10.65 22.38 9.67
N PHE A 122 -9.64 23.14 9.23
CA PHE A 122 -8.75 22.71 8.16
C PHE A 122 -7.93 21.48 8.54
N TYR A 123 -7.32 21.44 9.73
CA TYR A 123 -6.47 20.29 10.05
C TYR A 123 -7.32 19.05 10.35
N GLN A 124 -8.54 19.21 10.89
CA GLN A 124 -9.50 18.12 11.02
C GLN A 124 -9.87 17.53 9.65
N ALA A 125 -10.12 18.39 8.66
CA ALA A 125 -10.36 17.96 7.29
C ALA A 125 -9.14 17.22 6.70
N LEU A 126 -7.91 17.69 6.99
CA LEU A 126 -6.68 16.99 6.57
C LEU A 126 -6.53 15.63 7.22
N LEU A 127 -6.82 15.51 8.52
CA LEU A 127 -6.80 14.23 9.23
C LEU A 127 -7.79 13.23 8.64
N ILE A 128 -9.01 13.68 8.32
CA ILE A 128 -10.00 12.84 7.63
C ILE A 128 -9.46 12.43 6.25
N ALA A 129 -8.94 13.38 5.48
CA ALA A 129 -8.44 13.12 4.13
C ALA A 129 -7.29 12.10 4.12
N VAL A 130 -6.28 12.26 4.98
CA VAL A 130 -5.12 11.34 5.04
C VAL A 130 -5.49 9.95 5.57
N THR A 131 -6.65 9.81 6.19
CA THR A 131 -7.21 8.52 6.63
C THR A 131 -7.83 7.73 5.47
N ILE A 132 -8.19 8.38 4.35
CA ILE A 132 -8.82 7.73 3.18
C ILE A 132 -7.98 6.56 2.63
N PRO A 133 -6.66 6.69 2.38
CA PRO A 133 -5.80 5.56 2.01
C PRO A 133 -5.91 4.35 2.97
N GLY A 134 -5.99 4.62 4.27
CA GLY A 134 -6.17 3.63 5.31
C GLY A 134 -7.51 2.93 5.23
N VAL A 135 -8.60 3.68 5.07
CA VAL A 135 -9.94 3.10 4.87
C VAL A 135 -9.95 2.17 3.65
N ILE A 136 -9.34 2.58 2.54
CA ILE A 136 -9.29 1.74 1.32
C ILE A 136 -8.48 0.47 1.57
N TYR A 137 -7.35 0.59 2.25
CA TYR A 137 -6.57 -0.56 2.69
C TYR A 137 -7.40 -1.52 3.54
N LEU A 138 -8.08 -1.02 4.57
CA LEU A 138 -8.90 -1.82 5.48
C LEU A 138 -10.09 -2.46 4.76
N VAL A 139 -10.79 -1.72 3.89
CA VAL A 139 -11.89 -2.25 3.07
C VAL A 139 -11.39 -3.38 2.16
N LYS A 140 -10.28 -3.18 1.45
CA LYS A 140 -9.73 -4.24 0.60
C LYS A 140 -9.34 -5.48 1.42
N ARG A 141 -8.63 -5.26 2.53
CA ARG A 141 -8.14 -6.35 3.40
C ARG A 141 -9.26 -7.13 4.09
N PHE A 142 -10.23 -6.43 4.68
CA PHE A 142 -11.22 -7.03 5.60
C PHE A 142 -12.61 -7.23 5.00
N ILE A 143 -12.92 -6.58 3.87
CA ILE A 143 -14.22 -6.74 3.20
C ILE A 143 -14.06 -7.53 1.89
N ILE A 144 -13.16 -7.09 1.00
CA ILE A 144 -13.00 -7.69 -0.33
C ILE A 144 -12.30 -9.04 -0.25
N ASP A 145 -11.15 -9.11 0.42
CA ASP A 145 -10.36 -10.34 0.53
C ASP A 145 -10.67 -11.16 1.81
N ARG A 146 -11.82 -10.93 2.44
CA ARG A 146 -12.17 -11.56 3.74
C ARG A 146 -12.17 -13.10 3.72
N ASN A 147 -12.46 -13.69 2.56
CA ASN A 147 -12.55 -15.15 2.36
C ASN A 147 -11.21 -15.77 1.91
N ARG A 148 -10.16 -14.96 1.75
CA ARG A 148 -8.85 -15.44 1.30
C ARG A 148 -8.05 -15.91 2.51
N LEU A 149 -7.48 -17.11 2.41
CA LEU A 149 -6.72 -17.73 3.50
C LEU A 149 -5.42 -16.98 3.82
N LYS A 150 -4.79 -16.37 2.81
CA LYS A 150 -3.54 -15.62 2.93
C LYS A 150 -3.68 -14.20 2.37
N LEU A 151 -2.87 -13.29 2.92
CA LEU A 151 -2.81 -11.90 2.52
C LEU A 151 -2.00 -11.73 1.23
N SER A 152 -2.42 -10.80 0.38
CA SER A 152 -1.62 -10.37 -0.76
C SER A 152 -0.40 -9.57 -0.29
N ILE A 153 0.74 -9.79 -0.93
CA ILE A 153 1.98 -9.01 -0.71
C ILE A 153 1.80 -7.50 -0.96
N LYS A 154 0.80 -7.13 -1.78
CA LYS A 154 0.44 -5.74 -2.09
C LYS A 154 -0.04 -4.96 -0.86
N TYR A 155 -0.61 -5.66 0.13
CA TYR A 155 -1.16 -5.04 1.33
C TYR A 155 -0.10 -4.39 2.21
N ASP A 156 1.12 -4.93 2.22
CA ASP A 156 2.20 -4.35 3.00
C ASP A 156 2.63 -2.98 2.45
N PHE A 157 2.70 -2.83 1.13
CA PHE A 157 2.94 -1.52 0.52
C PHE A 157 1.81 -0.53 0.86
N MET A 158 0.55 -0.93 0.71
CA MET A 158 -0.59 -0.06 1.00
C MET A 158 -0.59 0.41 2.46
N HIS A 159 -0.34 -0.51 3.38
CA HIS A 159 -0.24 -0.21 4.81
C HIS A 159 0.92 0.74 5.12
N GLN A 160 2.12 0.47 4.58
CA GLN A 160 3.29 1.33 4.77
C GLN A 160 3.06 2.74 4.20
N ALA A 161 2.48 2.85 3.00
CA ALA A 161 2.17 4.13 2.38
C ALA A 161 1.18 4.92 3.24
N TRP A 162 0.08 4.29 3.68
CA TRP A 162 -0.88 4.92 4.57
C TRP A 162 -0.24 5.39 5.89
N ILE A 163 0.48 4.52 6.60
CA ILE A 163 1.13 4.88 7.87
C ILE A 163 2.10 6.03 7.67
N LEU A 164 2.92 6.00 6.62
CA LEU A 164 3.88 7.07 6.35
C LEU A 164 3.17 8.41 6.11
N GLY A 165 2.14 8.43 5.26
CA GLY A 165 1.35 9.63 5.00
C GLY A 165 0.66 10.16 6.27
N PHE A 166 0.06 9.27 7.05
CA PHE A 166 -0.60 9.61 8.31
C PHE A 166 0.39 10.16 9.34
N LEU A 167 1.52 9.49 9.54
CA LEU A 167 2.57 9.91 10.47
C LEU A 167 3.12 11.29 10.10
N LEU A 168 3.51 11.50 8.84
CA LEU A 168 4.03 12.78 8.38
C LEU A 168 3.02 13.92 8.59
N MET A 169 1.75 13.68 8.26
CA MET A 169 0.71 14.69 8.43
C MET A 169 0.45 15.00 9.90
N ASN A 170 0.30 13.97 10.74
CA ASN A 170 0.04 14.12 12.16
C ASN A 170 1.22 14.80 12.87
N SER A 171 2.46 14.41 12.55
CA SER A 171 3.66 15.07 13.07
C SER A 171 3.69 16.56 12.72
N MET A 172 3.41 16.94 11.46
CA MET A 172 3.41 18.36 11.09
C MET A 172 2.31 19.15 11.82
N ILE A 173 1.12 18.57 11.98
CA ILE A 173 0.01 19.19 12.72
C ILE A 173 0.39 19.38 14.20
N THR A 174 0.88 18.35 14.87
CA THR A 174 1.25 18.42 16.29
C THR A 174 2.43 19.35 16.55
N LEU A 175 3.41 19.37 15.64
CA LEU A 175 4.59 20.21 15.80
C LEU A 175 4.34 21.70 15.58
N THR A 176 3.32 22.08 14.80
CA THR A 176 3.17 23.49 14.34
C THR A 176 1.78 24.11 14.47
N LEU A 177 0.70 23.31 14.45
CA LEU A 177 -0.67 23.83 14.27
C LEU A 177 -1.50 23.83 15.56
N ILE A 178 -1.30 22.86 16.44
CA ILE A 178 -2.07 22.70 17.70
C ILE A 178 -1.69 23.80 18.71
N ASP A 179 -2.61 24.15 19.62
CA ASP A 179 -2.32 25.02 20.75
C ASP A 179 -1.33 24.34 21.71
N GLY A 180 -0.24 25.01 22.05
CA GLY A 180 0.89 24.39 22.76
C GLY A 180 1.76 23.50 21.88
N ALA A 181 1.76 23.71 20.56
CA ALA A 181 2.67 23.05 19.64
C ALA A 181 4.15 23.27 20.03
N ALA A 182 4.99 22.31 19.69
CA ALA A 182 6.43 22.36 19.97
C ALA A 182 7.12 23.58 19.33
N PHE A 183 6.63 24.03 18.17
CA PHE A 183 7.08 25.24 17.51
C PHE A 183 5.95 26.27 17.48
N GLU A 184 6.08 27.31 18.29
CA GLU A 184 5.19 28.46 18.25
C GLU A 184 5.50 29.31 17.02
N ILE A 185 4.57 29.31 16.07
CA ILE A 185 4.67 30.10 14.83
C ILE A 185 3.53 31.11 14.75
N SER A 186 3.74 32.18 14.00
CA SER A 186 2.74 33.24 13.81
C SER A 186 1.45 32.70 13.17
N LYS A 187 0.31 33.38 13.40
CA LYS A 187 -0.99 32.99 12.82
C LYS A 187 -0.91 32.86 11.28
N ALA A 188 -0.28 33.82 10.61
CA ALA A 188 -0.08 33.79 9.16
C ALA A 188 0.77 32.57 8.72
N ALA A 189 1.81 32.22 9.48
CA ALA A 189 2.62 31.03 9.21
C ALA A 189 1.83 29.73 9.40
N LYS A 190 0.95 29.64 10.41
CA LYS A 190 0.04 28.49 10.58
C LYS A 190 -0.86 28.29 9.36
N VAL A 191 -1.42 29.38 8.84
CA VAL A 191 -2.24 29.35 7.61
C VAL A 191 -1.40 28.91 6.39
N LEU A 192 -0.17 29.40 6.25
CA LEU A 192 0.69 28.98 5.16
C LEU A 192 1.05 27.48 5.23
N VAL A 193 1.40 26.99 6.42
CA VAL A 193 1.72 25.59 6.66
C VAL A 193 0.52 24.70 6.35
N ILE A 194 -0.67 25.04 6.84
CA ILE A 194 -1.85 24.20 6.63
C ILE A 194 -2.28 24.13 5.16
N LEU A 195 -2.16 25.24 4.42
CA LEU A 195 -2.43 25.28 2.98
C LEU A 195 -1.40 24.47 2.18
N THR A 196 -0.13 24.52 2.60
CA THR A 196 0.93 23.69 2.01
C THR A 196 0.65 22.20 2.26
N LEU A 197 0.32 21.82 3.49
CA LEU A 197 -0.07 20.46 3.84
C LEU A 197 -1.30 20.01 3.07
N TYR A 198 -2.30 20.88 2.90
CA TYR A 198 -3.48 20.60 2.09
C TYR A 198 -3.15 20.30 0.63
N PHE A 199 -2.32 21.15 0.01
CA PHE A 199 -1.89 20.94 -1.37
C PHE A 199 -1.15 19.61 -1.55
N VAL A 200 -0.17 19.33 -0.69
CA VAL A 200 0.63 18.07 -0.73
C VAL A 200 -0.26 16.84 -0.47
N THR A 201 -1.14 16.91 0.52
CA THR A 201 -2.08 15.82 0.85
C THR A 201 -3.02 15.52 -0.29
N SER A 202 -3.54 16.56 -0.95
CA SER A 202 -4.42 16.42 -2.11
C SER A 202 -3.72 15.70 -3.27
N ILE A 203 -2.45 16.04 -3.54
CA ILE A 203 -1.65 15.33 -4.55
C ILE A 203 -1.44 13.87 -4.11
N TYR A 204 -0.98 13.66 -2.88
CA TYR A 204 -0.70 12.34 -2.34
C TYR A 204 -1.91 11.40 -2.42
N ILE A 205 -3.08 11.84 -1.96
CA ILE A 205 -4.31 11.04 -1.97
C ILE A 205 -4.71 10.72 -3.41
N ARG A 206 -4.73 11.71 -4.32
CA ARG A 206 -5.08 11.47 -5.73
C ARG A 206 -4.15 10.47 -6.39
N SER A 207 -2.85 10.57 -6.16
CA SER A 207 -1.85 9.63 -6.69
C SER A 207 -2.00 8.23 -6.08
N PHE A 208 -2.25 8.14 -4.77
CA PHE A 208 -2.54 6.88 -4.09
C PHE A 208 -3.79 6.20 -4.66
N MET A 209 -4.87 6.96 -4.87
CA MET A 209 -6.11 6.47 -5.48
C MET A 209 -5.87 5.92 -6.89
N ARG A 210 -5.13 6.65 -7.73
CA ARG A 210 -4.79 6.20 -9.09
C ARG A 210 -3.98 4.91 -9.06
N LEU A 211 -2.98 4.83 -8.20
CA LEU A 211 -2.18 3.62 -8.04
C LEU A 211 -3.04 2.43 -7.59
N CYS A 212 -3.91 2.64 -6.61
CA CYS A 212 -4.77 1.60 -6.03
C CYS A 212 -5.89 1.11 -6.95
N VAL A 213 -6.49 2.00 -7.73
CA VAL A 213 -7.61 1.67 -8.62
C VAL A 213 -7.07 1.18 -9.97
N LYS A 214 -6.15 1.90 -10.59
CA LYS A 214 -5.77 1.63 -11.99
C LYS A 214 -4.62 0.64 -12.13
N LYS A 215 -3.63 0.65 -11.23
CA LYS A 215 -2.35 -0.05 -11.46
C LYS A 215 -2.17 -1.31 -10.62
N MET A 216 -2.78 -1.38 -9.44
CA MET A 216 -2.73 -2.60 -8.61
C MET A 216 -3.74 -3.67 -9.02
N GLN A 217 -4.80 -3.32 -9.76
CA GLN A 217 -5.77 -4.27 -10.33
C GLN A 217 -5.25 -5.00 -11.58
N ILE A 218 -4.31 -4.44 -12.33
CA ILE A 218 -3.84 -5.00 -13.63
C ILE A 218 -2.89 -6.21 -13.45
N LEU A 219 -2.51 -6.55 -12.21
CA LEU A 219 -1.62 -7.69 -11.90
C LEU A 219 -2.35 -8.77 -11.08
N THR A 220 -3.63 -8.97 -11.34
CA THR A 220 -4.37 -10.20 -11.00
C THR A 220 -4.69 -10.88 -12.32
N VAL A 221 -3.68 -11.54 -12.87
CA VAL A 221 -3.86 -12.66 -13.80
C VAL A 221 -3.26 -13.85 -13.07
#